data_AF-A0A1G0PG01-F1
#
_entry.id   AF-A0A1G0PG01-F1
#
_cell.length_a   1.000
_cell.length_b   1.000
_cell.length_c   1.000
_cell.angle_alpha   90.00
_cell.angle_beta   90.00
_cell.angle_gamma   90.00
#
_symmetry.space_group_name_H-M   'P 1'
#
loop_
_entity.id
_entity.type
_entity.pdbx_description
1 polymer ?
#
loop_
_entity_poly.entity_id
_entity_poly.type
_entity_poly.pdbx_seq_one_letter_code
_entity_poly.pdbx_strand_id
1 'polypeptide(L)'
;MANDKIKHLFAFLEETVDYFLARAEGVDRDHYFADRDRRNILDKSINDIILCLIDIAEECLKKNKRNIPDTYRDAILACHEFIGDIVLKIAPLVKHRNETIHQYLKVNWQNIVIVKSKISEIKEFVDKMKKILN
;
A
#
# COMPACT_ATOMS: atom_id res chain seq x y z
N MET A 1 22.39 3.30 -8.18
CA MET A 1 22.05 3.67 -6.78
C MET A 1 20.59 4.14 -6.64
N ALA A 2 20.20 5.35 -7.06
CA ALA A 2 18.78 5.78 -6.93
C ALA A 2 17.80 4.97 -7.79
N ASN A 3 18.21 4.60 -9.01
CA ASN A 3 17.40 3.78 -9.92
C ASN A 3 17.23 2.33 -9.42
N ASP A 4 18.19 1.80 -8.67
CA ASP A 4 18.11 0.43 -8.11
C ASP A 4 17.11 0.36 -6.95
N LYS A 5 17.08 1.41 -6.11
CA LYS A 5 16.09 1.52 -5.02
C LYS A 5 14.66 1.49 -5.56
N ILE A 6 14.37 2.31 -6.57
CA ILE A 6 13.02 2.42 -7.17
C ILE A 6 12.58 1.08 -7.77
N LYS A 7 13.47 0.39 -8.50
CA LYS A 7 13.19 -0.95 -9.03
C LYS A 7 12.87 -1.94 -7.93
N HIS A 8 13.60 -1.90 -6.82
CA HIS A 8 13.37 -2.77 -5.67
C HIS A 8 12.02 -2.50 -5.00
N LEU A 9 11.60 -1.24 -4.89
CA LEU A 9 10.27 -0.87 -4.37
C LEU A 9 9.15 -1.45 -5.25
N PHE A 10 9.26 -1.31 -6.57
CA PHE A 10 8.25 -1.85 -7.48
C PHE A 10 8.18 -3.37 -7.44
N ALA A 11 9.32 -4.06 -7.42
CA ALA A 11 9.37 -5.52 -7.32
C ALA A 11 8.79 -6.00 -5.98
N PHE A 12 9.20 -5.39 -4.88
CA PHE A 12 8.68 -5.71 -3.55
C PHE A 12 7.16 -5.53 -3.47
N LEU A 13 6.63 -4.43 -3.99
CA LEU A 13 5.19 -4.18 -3.96
C LEU A 13 4.41 -5.21 -4.79
N GLU A 14 4.90 -5.56 -5.98
CA GLU A 14 4.29 -6.56 -6.86
C GLU A 14 4.27 -7.94 -6.18
N GLU A 15 5.41 -8.40 -5.67
CA GLU A 15 5.53 -9.66 -4.92
C GLU A 15 4.62 -9.68 -3.68
N THR A 16 4.54 -8.55 -2.96
CA THR A 16 3.72 -8.46 -1.74
C THR A 16 2.23 -8.46 -2.06
N VAL A 17 1.80 -7.80 -3.14
CA VAL A 17 0.41 -7.83 -3.61
C VAL A 17 0.01 -9.24 -4.01
N ASP A 18 0.85 -9.95 -4.77
CA ASP A 18 0.57 -11.31 -5.18
C ASP A 18 0.53 -12.27 -3.99
N TYR A 19 1.47 -12.13 -3.06
CA TYR A 19 1.47 -12.89 -1.81
C TYR A 19 0.21 -12.61 -0.98
N PHE A 20 -0.20 -11.35 -0.83
CA PHE A 20 -1.43 -10.98 -0.14
C PHE A 20 -2.66 -11.64 -0.79
N LEU A 21 -2.77 -11.59 -2.11
CA LEU A 21 -3.91 -12.18 -2.84
C LEU A 21 -3.97 -13.69 -2.67
N ALA A 22 -2.84 -14.39 -2.82
CA ALA A 22 -2.75 -15.83 -2.59
C ALA A 22 -3.11 -16.21 -1.15
N ARG A 23 -2.75 -15.35 -0.18
CA ARG A 23 -3.11 -15.56 1.22
C ARG A 23 -4.56 -15.16 1.53
N ALA A 24 -5.17 -14.28 0.76
CA ALA A 24 -6.57 -13.86 0.94
C ALA A 24 -7.57 -14.72 0.15
N GLU A 25 -7.10 -15.69 -0.63
CA GLU A 25 -7.95 -16.63 -1.36
C GLU A 25 -8.67 -17.59 -0.41
N GLY A 26 -9.99 -17.75 -0.61
CA GLY A 26 -10.84 -18.63 0.20
C GLY A 26 -11.02 -18.21 1.66
N VAL A 27 -10.39 -17.13 2.11
CA VAL A 27 -10.53 -16.62 3.48
C VAL A 27 -11.85 -15.86 3.59
N ASP A 28 -12.69 -16.31 4.51
CA ASP A 28 -13.83 -15.55 5.01
C ASP A 28 -13.54 -14.98 6.41
N ARG A 29 -14.54 -14.30 6.98
CA ARG A 29 -14.41 -13.68 8.29
C ARG A 29 -14.08 -14.70 9.38
N ASP A 30 -14.73 -15.85 9.39
CA ASP A 30 -14.60 -16.82 10.47
C ASP A 30 -13.23 -17.51 10.42
N HIS A 31 -12.75 -17.86 9.22
CA HIS A 31 -11.40 -18.36 9.01
C HIS A 31 -10.33 -17.36 9.45
N TYR A 32 -10.53 -16.06 9.16
CA TYR A 32 -9.59 -15.01 9.59
C TYR A 32 -9.48 -14.88 11.12
N PHE A 33 -10.59 -15.07 11.85
CA PHE A 33 -10.55 -15.04 13.31
C PHE A 33 -9.98 -16.35 13.90
N ALA A 34 -10.26 -17.49 13.28
CA ALA A 34 -9.81 -18.80 13.72
C ALA A 34 -8.31 -19.06 13.46
N ASP A 35 -7.75 -18.52 12.38
CA ASP A 35 -6.35 -18.72 12.00
C ASP A 35 -5.50 -17.48 12.30
N ARG A 36 -4.78 -17.52 13.43
CA ARG A 36 -3.90 -16.43 13.87
C ARG A 36 -2.75 -16.18 12.91
N ASP A 37 -2.15 -17.22 12.35
CA ASP A 37 -0.98 -17.08 11.49
C ASP A 37 -1.38 -16.47 10.16
N ARG A 38 -2.49 -16.94 9.58
CA ARG A 38 -3.04 -16.36 8.35
C ARG A 38 -3.44 -14.91 8.54
N ARG A 39 -4.07 -14.58 9.67
CA ARG A 39 -4.37 -13.19 10.03
C ARG A 39 -3.11 -12.33 10.08
N ASN A 40 -2.10 -12.73 10.85
CA ASN A 40 -0.84 -11.99 10.97
C ASN A 40 -0.16 -11.78 9.62
N ILE A 41 -0.18 -12.80 8.75
CA ILE A 41 0.35 -12.72 7.39
C ILE A 41 -0.39 -11.65 6.58
N LEU A 42 -1.71 -11.73 6.51
CA LEU A 42 -2.54 -10.81 5.73
C LEU A 42 -2.36 -9.37 6.19
N ASP A 43 -2.39 -9.19 7.50
CA ASP A 43 -2.24 -7.91 8.13
C ASP A 43 -0.84 -7.32 7.85
N LYS A 44 0.22 -8.10 8.07
CA LYS A 44 1.59 -7.66 7.74
C LYS A 44 1.70 -7.26 6.27
N SER A 45 1.13 -8.06 5.35
CA SER A 45 1.15 -7.73 3.93
C SER A 45 0.43 -6.42 3.62
N ILE A 46 -0.69 -6.12 4.28
CA ILE A 46 -1.37 -4.82 4.14
C ILE A 46 -0.46 -3.67 4.57
N ASN A 47 0.17 -3.80 5.74
CA ASN A 47 1.10 -2.79 6.23
C ASN A 47 2.25 -2.56 5.23
N ASP A 48 2.84 -3.64 4.73
CA ASP A 48 3.98 -3.59 3.83
C ASP A 48 3.59 -2.98 2.46
N ILE A 49 2.41 -3.30 1.93
CA ILE A 49 1.86 -2.66 0.72
C ILE A 49 1.71 -1.15 0.93
N ILE A 50 1.10 -0.73 2.03
CA ILE A 50 0.84 0.69 2.30
C ILE A 50 2.15 1.47 2.47
N LEU A 51 3.10 0.93 3.23
CA LEU A 51 4.42 1.58 3.43
C LEU A 51 5.18 1.70 2.11
N CYS A 52 5.15 0.66 1.28
CA CYS A 52 5.83 0.73 -0.02
C CYS A 52 5.18 1.75 -0.96
N LEU A 53 3.86 1.90 -0.95
CA LEU A 53 3.16 2.96 -1.70
C LEU A 53 3.58 4.36 -1.23
N ILE A 54 3.78 4.56 0.07
CA ILE A 54 4.28 5.82 0.63
C ILE A 54 5.71 6.07 0.18
N ASP A 55 6.59 5.07 0.27
CA ASP A 55 7.98 5.20 -0.18
C ASP A 55 8.06 5.58 -1.67
N ILE A 56 7.24 4.96 -2.52
CA ILE A 56 7.15 5.30 -3.95
C ILE A 56 6.68 6.76 -4.13
N ALA A 57 5.68 7.20 -3.37
CA ALA A 57 5.21 8.58 -3.42
C ALA A 57 6.31 9.57 -3.01
N GLU A 58 7.04 9.29 -1.94
CA GLU A 58 8.17 10.11 -1.51
C GLU A 58 9.27 10.18 -2.58
N GLU A 59 9.62 9.06 -3.21
CA GLU A 59 10.59 9.07 -4.31
C GLU A 59 10.10 9.88 -5.51
N CYS A 60 8.80 9.86 -5.81
CA CYS A 60 8.19 10.74 -6.82
C CYS A 60 8.36 12.22 -6.46
N LEU A 61 8.07 12.61 -5.21
CA LEU A 61 8.26 13.98 -4.75
C LEU A 61 9.73 14.41 -4.80
N LYS A 62 10.65 13.53 -4.36
CA LYS A 62 12.11 13.77 -4.41
C LYS A 62 12.59 13.98 -5.83
N LYS A 63 12.21 13.11 -6.79
CA LYS A 63 12.58 13.23 -8.21
C LYS A 63 12.13 14.57 -8.80
N ASN A 64 10.95 15.05 -8.38
CA ASN A 64 10.36 16.30 -8.84
C ASN A 64 10.73 17.53 -7.97
N LYS A 65 11.69 17.39 -7.05
CA LYS A 65 12.16 18.47 -6.15
C LYS A 65 11.04 19.13 -5.35
N ARG A 66 10.05 18.34 -4.94
CA ARG A 66 8.97 18.75 -4.03
C ARG A 66 9.32 18.45 -2.59
N ASN A 67 8.78 19.25 -1.68
CA ASN A 67 8.85 18.96 -0.25
C ASN A 67 8.01 17.73 0.06
N ILE A 68 8.52 16.88 0.95
CA ILE A 68 7.79 15.72 1.47
C ILE A 68 6.95 16.20 2.65
N PRO A 69 5.62 16.07 2.61
CA PRO A 69 4.76 16.41 3.74
C PRO A 69 5.04 15.56 4.99
N ASP A 70 4.68 16.09 6.16
CA ASP A 70 4.92 15.40 7.45
C ASP A 70 4.03 14.17 7.65
N THR A 71 2.92 14.05 6.91
CA THR A 71 2.02 12.91 7.01
C THR A 71 2.08 12.04 5.76
N TYR A 72 2.05 10.72 5.97
CA TYR A 72 2.03 9.73 4.89
C TYR A 72 0.85 9.90 3.94
N ARG A 73 -0.32 10.31 4.46
CA ARG A 73 -1.49 10.58 3.64
C ARG A 73 -1.22 11.76 2.70
N ASP A 74 -0.64 12.83 3.22
CA ASP A 74 -0.35 14.02 2.45
C ASP A 74 0.78 13.77 1.44
N ALA A 75 1.76 12.92 1.74
CA ALA A 75 2.77 12.49 0.78
C ALA A 75 2.16 11.84 -0.46
N ILE A 76 1.15 10.97 -0.29
CA ILE A 76 0.41 10.39 -1.43
C ILE A 76 -0.40 11.46 -2.16
N LEU A 77 -1.12 12.32 -1.43
CA LEU A 77 -1.95 13.38 -2.05
C LEU A 77 -1.12 14.41 -2.82
N ALA A 78 0.07 14.75 -2.35
CA ALA A 78 0.99 15.66 -3.02
C ALA A 78 1.40 15.15 -4.41
N CYS A 79 1.27 13.85 -4.67
CA CYS A 79 1.51 13.28 -6.00
C CYS A 79 0.37 13.53 -7.01
N HIS A 80 -0.74 14.16 -6.61
CA HIS A 80 -1.89 14.47 -7.48
C HIS A 80 -1.46 15.19 -8.76
N GLU A 81 -0.52 16.14 -8.66
CA GLU A 81 -0.02 16.89 -9.82
C GLU A 81 0.70 16.03 -10.86
N PHE A 82 1.16 14.83 -10.49
CA PHE A 82 1.91 13.93 -11.38
C PHE A 82 1.07 12.76 -11.91
N ILE A 83 0.19 12.20 -11.08
CA ILE A 83 -0.57 10.97 -11.42
C ILE A 83 -2.09 11.13 -11.38
N GLY A 84 -2.58 12.33 -11.08
CA GLY A 84 -3.99 12.71 -11.08
C GLY A 84 -4.79 12.06 -9.95
N ASP A 85 -6.11 11.94 -10.17
CA ASP A 85 -7.11 11.58 -9.15
C ASP A 85 -6.94 10.19 -8.53
N ILE A 86 -6.06 9.34 -9.07
CA ILE A 86 -5.78 8.03 -8.48
C ILE A 86 -5.29 8.16 -7.04
N VAL A 87 -4.56 9.24 -6.70
CA VAL A 87 -4.09 9.48 -5.32
C VAL A 87 -5.24 9.62 -4.34
N LEU A 88 -6.41 10.12 -4.77
CA LEU A 88 -7.59 10.27 -3.92
C LEU A 88 -8.17 8.91 -3.53
N LYS A 89 -7.95 7.88 -4.35
CA LYS A 89 -8.36 6.49 -4.08
C LYS A 89 -7.35 5.75 -3.21
N ILE A 90 -6.07 6.10 -3.27
CA ILE A 90 -4.98 5.44 -2.53
C ILE A 90 -4.74 6.07 -1.15
N ALA A 91 -4.75 7.39 -1.04
CA ALA A 91 -4.48 8.10 0.21
C ALA A 91 -5.31 7.61 1.43
N PRO A 92 -6.61 7.23 1.28
CA PRO A 92 -7.39 6.66 2.37
C PRO A 92 -6.83 5.33 2.92
N LEU A 93 -6.03 4.58 2.15
CA LEU A 93 -5.47 3.31 2.58
C LEU A 93 -4.46 3.47 3.72
N VAL A 94 -3.80 4.63 3.82
CA VAL A 94 -2.79 4.94 4.84
C VAL A 94 -3.33 4.71 6.26
N LYS A 95 -4.62 4.96 6.51
CA LYS A 95 -5.23 4.74 7.83
C LYS A 95 -5.18 3.27 8.27
N HIS A 96 -5.23 2.33 7.33
CA HIS A 96 -5.25 0.90 7.63
C HIS A 96 -3.90 0.42 8.17
N ARG A 97 -2.79 1.09 7.84
CA ARG A 97 -1.49 0.85 8.50
C ARG A 97 -1.60 1.00 10.01
N ASN A 98 -2.21 2.10 10.48
CA ASN A 98 -2.34 2.36 11.91
C ASN A 98 -3.23 1.32 12.59
N GLU A 99 -4.33 0.90 11.94
CA GLU A 99 -5.20 -0.16 12.46
C GLU A 99 -4.49 -1.53 12.51
N THR A 100 -3.61 -1.80 11.55
CA THR A 100 -2.82 -3.04 11.46
C THR A 100 -1.71 -3.08 12.51
N ILE A 101 -1.06 -1.96 12.81
CA ILE A 101 -0.03 -1.88 13.85
C ILE A 101 -0.65 -1.86 15.25
N HIS A 102 -1.80 -1.18 15.40
CA HIS A 102 -2.55 -1.12 16.66
C HIS A 102 -3.58 -2.24 16.79
N GLN A 103 -3.32 -3.42 16.22
CA GLN A 103 -4.19 -4.59 16.31
C GLN A 103 -4.57 -5.02 17.73
N TYR A 104 -3.72 -4.71 18.71
CA TYR A 104 -4.01 -4.92 20.12
C TYR A 104 -5.21 -4.08 20.62
N LEU A 105 -5.61 -3.05 19.87
CA LEU A 105 -6.81 -2.24 20.13
C LEU A 105 -8.02 -2.71 19.30
N LYS A 106 -7.82 -3.20 18.06
CA LYS A 106 -8.91 -3.69 17.20
C LYS A 106 -8.40 -4.54 16.03
N VAL A 107 -8.77 -5.82 16.01
CA VAL A 107 -8.60 -6.71 14.84
C VAL A 107 -9.68 -6.39 13.81
N ASN A 108 -9.31 -6.18 12.53
CA ASN A 108 -10.24 -5.63 11.55
C ASN A 108 -10.22 -6.38 10.20
N TRP A 109 -11.06 -7.42 10.09
CA TRP A 109 -11.32 -8.14 8.84
C TRP A 109 -11.64 -7.20 7.67
N GLN A 110 -12.30 -6.07 7.94
CA GLN A 110 -12.65 -5.08 6.93
C GLN A 110 -11.42 -4.51 6.22
N ASN A 111 -10.24 -4.49 6.84
CA ASN A 111 -9.02 -4.03 6.19
C ASN A 111 -8.61 -4.96 5.04
N ILE A 112 -8.75 -6.27 5.24
CA ILE A 112 -8.52 -7.26 4.18
C ILE A 112 -9.47 -6.99 3.01
N VAL A 113 -10.76 -6.83 3.30
CA VAL A 113 -11.78 -6.59 2.28
C VAL A 113 -11.50 -5.29 1.52
N ILE A 114 -11.20 -4.20 2.22
CA ILE A 114 -10.94 -2.89 1.62
C ILE A 114 -9.69 -2.95 0.74
N VAL A 115 -8.56 -3.44 1.24
CA VAL A 115 -7.31 -3.50 0.47
C VAL A 115 -7.47 -4.41 -0.75
N LYS A 116 -8.11 -5.57 -0.58
CA LYS A 116 -8.43 -6.48 -1.70
C LYS A 116 -9.29 -5.81 -2.76
N SER A 117 -10.28 -5.00 -2.35
CA SER A 117 -11.12 -4.24 -3.29
C SER A 117 -10.38 -3.11 -4.01
N LYS A 118 -9.20 -2.70 -3.51
CA LYS A 118 -8.40 -1.58 -4.02
C LYS A 118 -7.18 -2.01 -4.84
N ILE A 119 -7.01 -3.31 -5.10
CA ILE A 119 -5.86 -3.82 -5.86
C ILE A 119 -5.79 -3.24 -7.28
N SER A 120 -6.93 -3.02 -7.95
CA SER A 120 -6.93 -2.41 -9.28
C SER A 120 -6.36 -0.98 -9.24
N GLU A 121 -6.77 -0.19 -8.26
CA GLU A 121 -6.25 1.16 -8.07
C GLU A 121 -4.78 1.18 -7.64
N ILE A 122 -4.35 0.22 -6.82
CA ILE A 122 -2.94 0.07 -6.43
C ILE A 122 -2.09 -0.20 -7.68
N LYS A 123 -2.54 -1.10 -8.56
CA LYS A 123 -1.86 -1.37 -9.84
C LYS A 123 -1.83 -0.14 -10.73
N GLU A 124 -2.95 0.58 -10.87
CA GLU A 124 -3.00 1.84 -11.63
C GLU A 124 -2.02 2.90 -11.09
N PHE A 125 -1.96 3.05 -9.76
CA PHE A 125 -1.02 3.96 -9.11
C PHE A 125 0.43 3.59 -9.44
N VAL A 126 0.79 2.31 -9.33
CA VAL A 126 2.15 1.82 -9.62
C VAL A 126 2.50 2.03 -11.08
N ASP A 127 1.60 1.74 -12.02
CA ASP A 127 1.85 1.91 -13.45
C ASP A 127 2.09 3.38 -13.81
N LYS A 128 1.34 4.30 -13.21
CA LYS A 128 1.55 5.74 -13.37
C LYS A 128 2.88 6.19 -12.75
N MET A 129 3.23 5.68 -11.56
CA MET A 129 4.50 5.99 -10.91
C MET A 129 5.70 5.45 -11.69
N LYS A 130 5.62 4.24 -12.27
CA LYS A 130 6.65 3.67 -13.15
C LYS A 130 6.95 4.59 -14.33
N LYS A 131 5.94 5.25 -14.92
CA LYS A 131 6.14 6.20 -16.03
C LYS A 131 6.88 7.47 -15.63
N ILE A 132 6.75 7.91 -14.38
CA ILE A 132 7.44 9.11 -13.86
C ILE A 132 8.84 8.77 -13.37
N LEU A 133 8.98 7.62 -12.71
CA LEU A 133 10.18 7.24 -11.97
C LEU A 133 11.22 6.48 -12.80
N ASN A 134 10.82 5.84 -13.90
CA ASN A 134 11.76 5.28 -14.88
C ASN A 134 12.60 6.35 -15.60
#